data_AF-C4Y3N7-F1
#
_entry.id   AF-C4Y3N7-F1
#
_cell.length_a   1.000
_cell.length_b   1.000
_cell.length_c   1.000
_cell.angle_alpha   90.00
_cell.angle_beta   90.00
_cell.angle_gamma   90.00
#
_symmetry.space_group_name_H-M   'P 1'
#
loop_
_entity.id
_entity.type
_entity.pdbx_description
1 polymer ?
#
loop_
_entity_poly.entity_id
_entity_poly.type
_entity_poly.pdbx_seq_one_letter_code
_entity_poly.pdbx_strand_id
1 'polypeptide(L)'
;MLIGKVAVSKTPWPLQLLTKTITGKMNDSYYFKRLSTNLRLLDDRLAKKGGGYFVGNKLTAADIILDFPINENIFGSDTRLEGVDFKTEYPNLYKWHQLTTKEPLHVTAVEKSKL
;
A
#
# COMPACT_ATOMS: atom_id res chain seq x y z
N MET A 1 -9.75 16.28 7.89
CA MET A 1 -9.40 16.21 9.33
C MET A 1 -9.53 14.77 9.80
N LEU A 2 -8.44 14.15 10.27
CA LEU A 2 -8.47 12.83 10.88
C LEU A 2 -9.21 12.94 12.22
N ILE A 3 -10.33 12.22 12.37
CA ILE A 3 -11.16 12.21 13.60
C ILE A 3 -10.29 11.94 14.84
N GLY A 4 -9.21 11.16 14.68
CA GLY A 4 -8.28 10.87 15.76
C GLY A 4 -7.44 12.06 16.27
N LYS A 5 -7.08 13.03 15.42
CA LYS A 5 -6.32 14.21 15.85
C LYS A 5 -7.16 15.14 16.74
N VAL A 6 -8.48 15.15 16.56
CA VAL A 6 -9.42 15.98 17.34
C VAL A 6 -9.77 15.33 18.69
N ALA A 7 -9.84 14.00 18.74
CA ALA A 7 -10.08 13.27 19.99
C ALA A 7 -8.89 13.37 20.95
N VAL A 8 -7.66 13.19 20.44
CA VAL A 8 -6.44 13.28 21.25
C VAL A 8 -6.24 14.71 21.78
N SER A 9 -6.54 15.75 20.98
CA SER A 9 -6.35 17.15 21.39
C SER A 9 -7.33 17.64 22.46
N LYS A 10 -8.48 16.97 22.61
CA LYS A 10 -9.52 17.30 23.61
C LYS A 10 -9.46 16.45 24.88
N THR A 11 -8.49 15.53 25.01
CA THR A 11 -8.40 14.63 26.16
C THR A 11 -7.50 15.20 27.28
N PRO A 12 -7.94 15.20 28.56
CA PRO A 12 -7.10 15.59 29.71
C PRO A 12 -5.79 14.80 29.78
N TRP A 13 -4.70 15.45 30.21
CA TRP A 13 -3.32 14.92 30.19
C TRP A 13 -3.14 13.48 30.70
N PRO A 14 -3.82 13.02 31.77
CA PRO A 14 -3.64 11.64 32.25
C PRO A 14 -4.20 10.56 31.31
N LEU A 15 -5.20 10.89 30.48
CA LEU A 15 -5.89 9.93 29.61
C LEU A 15 -5.33 9.93 28.18
N GLN A 16 -4.43 10.86 27.86
CA GLN A 16 -3.90 11.02 26.50
C GLN A 16 -3.16 9.79 25.97
N LEU A 17 -2.48 9.02 26.84
CA LEU A 17 -1.79 7.80 26.42
C LEU A 17 -2.80 6.72 25.99
N LEU A 18 -3.84 6.51 26.79
CA LEU A 18 -4.90 5.55 26.51
C LEU A 18 -5.71 5.94 25.27
N THR A 19 -6.09 7.22 25.13
CA THR A 19 -6.76 7.67 23.90
C THR A 19 -5.83 7.60 22.70
N LYS A 20 -4.54 7.94 22.79
CA LYS A 20 -3.59 7.73 21.68
C LYS A 20 -3.53 6.27 21.25
N THR A 21 -3.49 5.32 22.18
CA THR A 21 -3.47 3.89 21.88
C THR A 21 -4.79 3.41 21.27
N ILE A 22 -5.94 3.79 21.81
CA ILE A 22 -7.26 3.40 21.28
C ILE A 22 -7.47 4.00 19.89
N THR A 23 -7.17 5.29 19.74
CA THR A 23 -7.32 6.01 18.47
C THR A 23 -6.32 5.49 17.43
N GLY A 24 -5.09 5.17 17.83
CA GLY A 24 -4.10 4.48 17.01
C GLY A 24 -4.64 3.15 16.51
N LYS A 25 -5.11 2.27 17.40
CA LYS A 25 -5.72 0.96 17.03
C LYS A 25 -6.96 1.08 16.14
N MET A 26 -7.79 2.10 16.33
CA MET A 26 -8.96 2.36 15.48
C MET A 26 -8.56 2.86 14.10
N ASN A 27 -7.57 3.75 14.03
CA ASN A 27 -6.98 4.23 12.80
C ASN A 27 -6.35 3.04 12.07
N ASP A 28 -5.51 2.27 12.75
CA ASP A 28 -4.82 1.13 12.20
C ASP A 28 -5.80 0.07 11.70
N SER A 29 -6.83 -0.31 12.46
CA SER A 29 -7.80 -1.32 12.01
C SER A 29 -8.69 -0.86 10.84
N TYR A 30 -9.16 0.39 10.83
CA TYR A 30 -10.01 0.89 9.73
C TYR A 30 -9.19 1.11 8.45
N TYR A 31 -8.02 1.74 8.55
CA TYR A 31 -7.15 1.98 7.40
C TYR A 31 -6.53 0.68 6.90
N PHE A 32 -6.12 -0.23 7.79
CA PHE A 32 -5.59 -1.55 7.40
C PHE A 32 -6.65 -2.43 6.73
N LYS A 33 -7.87 -2.47 7.27
CA LYS A 33 -8.95 -3.26 6.65
C LYS A 33 -9.22 -2.78 5.22
N ARG A 34 -9.34 -1.47 5.04
CA ARG A 34 -9.61 -0.88 3.71
C ARG A 34 -8.43 -1.04 2.76
N LEU A 35 -7.20 -0.90 3.24
CA LEU A 35 -5.99 -1.20 2.47
C LEU A 35 -6.00 -2.67 2.03
N SER A 36 -6.20 -3.60 2.96
CA SER A 36 -6.22 -5.04 2.69
C SER A 36 -7.32 -5.43 1.70
N THR A 37 -8.52 -4.84 1.81
CA THR A 37 -9.59 -5.03 0.81
C THR A 37 -9.15 -4.58 -0.58
N ASN A 38 -8.49 -3.43 -0.69
CA ASN A 38 -8.04 -2.91 -1.99
C ASN A 38 -6.89 -3.77 -2.56
N LEU A 39 -5.92 -4.16 -1.73
CA LEU A 39 -4.82 -5.03 -2.14
C LEU A 39 -5.33 -6.40 -2.60
N ARG A 40 -6.29 -6.98 -1.87
CA ARG A 40 -6.95 -8.23 -2.26
C ARG A 40 -7.65 -8.08 -3.61
N LEU A 41 -8.41 -7.01 -3.80
CA LEU A 41 -9.08 -6.76 -5.08
C LEU A 41 -8.07 -6.68 -6.24
N LEU A 42 -6.95 -5.99 -6.07
CA LEU A 42 -5.92 -5.88 -7.11
C LEU A 42 -5.26 -7.24 -7.39
N ASP A 43 -4.92 -8.00 -6.35
CA ASP A 43 -4.35 -9.34 -6.48
C ASP A 43 -5.30 -10.29 -7.22
N ASP A 44 -6.57 -10.31 -6.83
CA ASP A 44 -7.60 -11.16 -7.43
C ASP A 44 -7.84 -10.80 -8.91
N ARG A 45 -7.75 -9.50 -9.26
CA ARG A 45 -7.88 -9.04 -10.66
C ARG A 45 -6.72 -9.54 -11.52
N LEU A 46 -5.50 -9.49 -10.99
CA LEU A 46 -4.33 -10.05 -11.66
C LEU A 46 -4.46 -11.57 -11.77
N ALA A 47 -4.88 -12.26 -10.70
CA ALA A 47 -5.10 -13.70 -10.72
C ALA A 47 -6.12 -14.11 -11.79
N LYS A 48 -7.29 -13.46 -11.82
CA LYS A 48 -8.36 -13.73 -12.80
C LYS A 48 -7.93 -13.48 -14.25
N LYS A 49 -7.02 -12.53 -14.46
CA LYS A 49 -6.47 -12.22 -15.79
C LYS A 49 -5.33 -13.17 -16.21
N GLY A 50 -4.73 -13.91 -15.27
CA GLY A 50 -3.52 -14.71 -15.50
C GLY A 50 -2.21 -13.92 -15.34
N GLY A 51 -2.25 -12.77 -14.67
CA GLY A 51 -1.10 -11.92 -14.35
C GLY A 51 -0.76 -10.88 -15.43
N GLY A 52 0.51 -10.44 -15.42
CA GLY A 52 1.01 -9.37 -16.27
C GLY A 52 0.57 -7.98 -15.78
N TYR A 53 0.29 -7.08 -16.72
CA TYR A 53 -0.18 -5.71 -16.46
C TYR A 53 -1.67 -5.66 -16.10
N PHE A 54 -2.12 -4.59 -15.45
CA PHE A 54 -3.55 -4.46 -15.10
C PHE A 54 -4.46 -4.35 -16.33
N VAL A 55 -3.97 -3.75 -17.42
CA VAL A 55 -4.74 -3.54 -18.65
C VAL A 55 -3.97 -4.11 -19.85
N GLY A 56 -4.60 -5.02 -20.59
CA GLY A 56 -3.99 -5.62 -21.78
C GLY A 56 -2.72 -6.43 -21.46
N ASN A 57 -1.71 -6.32 -22.33
CA ASN A 57 -0.48 -7.11 -22.28
C ASN A 57 0.80 -6.26 -22.26
N LYS A 58 0.70 -4.95 -21.97
CA LYS A 58 1.83 -4.03 -21.90
C LYS A 58 1.65 -3.02 -20.77
N LEU A 59 2.74 -2.35 -20.37
CA LEU A 59 2.71 -1.28 -19.37
C LEU A 59 1.72 -0.17 -19.79
N THR A 60 0.85 0.23 -18.87
CA THR A 60 -0.13 1.30 -19.09
C THR A 60 -0.10 2.32 -17.96
N ALA A 61 -0.83 3.43 -18.14
CA ALA A 61 -1.04 4.42 -17.08
C ALA A 61 -1.65 3.82 -15.81
N ALA A 62 -2.45 2.73 -15.91
CA ALA A 62 -2.99 2.06 -14.73
C ALA A 62 -1.89 1.49 -13.84
N ASP A 63 -0.85 0.92 -14.45
CA ASP A 63 0.30 0.37 -13.74
C ASP A 63 1.15 1.51 -13.15
N ILE A 64 1.35 2.59 -13.91
CA ILE A 64 2.12 3.77 -13.47
C ILE A 64 1.45 4.47 -12.27
N ILE A 65 0.13 4.61 -12.26
CA ILE A 65 -0.60 5.22 -11.13
C ILE A 65 -0.41 4.40 -9.83
N LEU A 66 -0.28 3.08 -9.96
CA LEU A 66 -0.10 2.17 -8.83
C LEU A 66 1.36 2.04 -8.38
N ASP A 67 2.30 2.61 -9.13
CA ASP A 67 3.73 2.50 -8.87
C ASP A 67 4.10 3.04 -7.48
N PHE A 68 3.82 4.32 -7.22
CA PHE A 68 4.09 4.91 -5.91
C PHE A 68 3.36 4.19 -4.76
N PRO A 69 2.02 4.01 -4.76
CA PRO A 69 1.32 3.44 -3.62
C PRO A 69 1.60 1.95 -3.39
N ILE A 70 2.03 1.18 -4.41
CA ILE A 70 2.23 -0.27 -4.28
C ILE A 70 3.70 -0.65 -4.40
N ASN A 71 4.38 -0.27 -5.48
CA ASN A 71 5.77 -0.65 -5.69
C ASN A 71 6.69 0.00 -4.65
N GLU A 72 6.52 1.30 -4.38
CA GLU A 72 7.36 1.96 -3.38
C GLU A 72 6.86 1.68 -1.96
N ASN A 73 5.58 1.92 -1.67
CA ASN A 73 5.10 1.96 -0.28
C ASN A 73 4.70 0.62 0.34
N ILE A 74 4.41 -0.41 -0.47
CA ILE A 74 4.01 -1.75 0.02
C ILE A 74 5.13 -2.76 -0.16
N PHE A 75 5.80 -2.78 -1.32
CA PHE A 75 6.83 -3.79 -1.61
C PHE A 75 8.26 -3.27 -1.63
N GLY A 76 8.47 -1.96 -1.80
CA GLY A 76 9.79 -1.33 -1.96
C GLY A 76 10.36 -0.71 -0.70
N SER A 77 9.52 -0.33 0.26
CA SER A 77 9.92 0.21 1.55
C SER A 77 10.01 -0.88 2.60
N ASP A 78 10.72 -0.60 3.70
CA ASP A 78 10.60 -1.34 4.96
C ASP A 78 9.24 -1.09 5.65
N THR A 79 8.17 -0.77 4.90
CA THR A 79 6.81 -0.65 5.45
C THR A 79 6.42 -2.01 5.99
N ARG A 80 6.63 -2.19 7.29
CA ARG A 80 6.23 -3.39 8.03
C ARG A 80 4.98 -3.04 8.82
N LEU A 81 3.85 -3.54 8.37
CA LEU A 81 2.72 -3.71 9.28
C LEU A 81 3.00 -4.98 10.07
N GLU A 82 3.06 -4.83 11.39
CA GLU A 82 3.39 -5.93 12.30
C GLU A 82 2.46 -7.13 12.04
N GLY A 83 3.06 -8.30 11.80
CA GLY A 83 2.31 -9.53 11.53
C GLY A 83 1.80 -9.71 10.09
N VAL A 84 2.14 -8.84 9.14
CA VAL A 84 1.71 -8.96 7.74
C VAL A 84 2.89 -9.18 6.82
N ASP A 85 2.91 -10.33 6.15
CA ASP A 85 3.80 -10.57 5.01
C ASP A 85 3.03 -10.33 3.70
N PHE A 86 3.13 -9.10 3.19
CA PHE A 86 2.43 -8.69 1.96
C PHE A 86 2.80 -9.54 0.74
N LYS A 87 4.01 -10.12 0.69
CA LYS A 87 4.44 -10.94 -0.47
C LYS A 87 3.69 -12.26 -0.51
N THR A 88 3.48 -12.85 0.66
CA THR A 88 2.75 -14.10 0.82
C THR A 88 1.24 -13.88 0.74
N GLU A 89 0.73 -12.77 1.29
CA GLU A 89 -0.69 -12.45 1.28
C GLU A 89 -1.22 -12.04 -0.10
N TYR A 90 -0.40 -11.37 -0.93
CA TYR A 90 -0.77 -10.83 -2.24
C TYR A 90 0.24 -11.25 -3.33
N PRO A 91 0.33 -12.55 -3.65
CA PRO A 91 1.40 -13.09 -4.47
C PRO A 91 1.33 -12.67 -5.95
N ASN A 92 0.13 -12.42 -6.50
CA ASN A 92 -0.03 -11.99 -7.88
C ASN A 92 0.32 -10.51 -8.04
N LEU A 93 -0.07 -9.70 -7.05
CA LEU A 93 0.33 -8.31 -6.96
C LEU A 93 1.84 -8.17 -6.75
N TYR A 94 2.46 -9.07 -5.97
CA TYR A 94 3.91 -9.12 -5.84
C TYR A 94 4.62 -9.49 -7.15
N LYS A 95 4.08 -10.44 -7.93
CA LYS A 95 4.59 -10.73 -9.28
C LYS A 95 4.46 -9.52 -10.22
N TRP A 96 3.35 -8.79 -10.14
CA TRP A 96 3.17 -7.53 -10.88
C TRP A 96 4.21 -6.49 -10.48
N HIS A 97 4.52 -6.36 -9.18
CA HIS A 97 5.59 -5.50 -8.69
C HIS A 97 6.94 -5.89 -9.28
N GLN A 98 7.29 -7.18 -9.26
CA GLN A 98 8.54 -7.68 -9.84
C GLN A 98 8.63 -7.48 -11.35
N LEU A 99 7.50 -7.52 -12.06
CA LEU A 99 7.43 -7.27 -13.50
C LEU A 99 7.64 -5.78 -13.80
N THR A 100 6.84 -4.92 -13.19
CA THR A 100 6.80 -3.48 -13.50
C THR A 100 8.06 -2.75 -13.06
N THR A 101 8.66 -3.12 -11.92
CA THR A 101 9.89 -2.47 -11.45
C THR A 101 11.12 -2.77 -12.29
N LYS A 102 11.08 -3.84 -13.11
CA LYS A 102 12.14 -4.20 -14.06
C LYS A 102 11.98 -3.54 -15.42
N GLU A 103 10.87 -2.84 -15.67
CA GLU A 103 10.66 -2.16 -16.94
C GLU A 103 11.68 -1.00 -17.10
N PRO A 104 12.41 -0.89 -18.22
CA PRO A 104 13.45 0.12 -18.40
C PRO A 104 12.94 1.56 -18.23
N LEU A 105 11.70 1.83 -18.65
CA LEU A 105 11.07 3.14 -18.49
C LEU A 105 10.81 3.47 -17.03
N HIS A 106 10.41 2.49 -16.23
CA HIS A 106 10.22 2.65 -14.79
C HIS A 106 11.57 2.93 -14.11
N VAL A 107 12.60 2.14 -14.41
CA VAL A 107 13.96 2.34 -13.87
C VAL A 107 14.46 3.76 -14.17
N THR A 108 14.31 4.20 -15.42
CA THR A 108 14.70 5.56 -15.84
C THR A 108 13.91 6.65 -15.09
N ALA A 109 12.62 6.44 -14.86
CA ALA A 109 11.78 7.40 -14.13
C ALA A 109 12.20 7.53 -12.66
N VAL A 110 12.48 6.41 -12.00
CA VAL A 110 12.95 6.38 -10.60
C VAL A 110 14.36 6.97 -10.45
N GLU A 111 15.24 6.80 -11.44
CA GLU A 111 16.56 7.47 -11.41
C GLU A 111 16.42 9.00 -11.52
N LYS A 112 15.50 9.48 -12.37
CA LYS A 112 15.25 10.92 -12.53
C LYS A 112 14.60 11.57 -11.32
N SER A 113 13.83 10.84 -10.52
CA SER A 113 13.18 11.38 -9.32
C SER A 113 14.13 11.57 -8.14
N LYS A 114 15.37 11.06 -8.22
CA LYS A 114 16.44 11.23 -7.22
C LYS A 114 17.31 12.46 -7.45
N LEU A 115 17.08 13.21 -8.53
CA LEU A 115 17.75 14.48 -8.87
C LEU A 115 16.98 15.67 -8.30
#